data_AF-A0A1H9A891-F1
#
_entry.id   AF-A0A1H9A891-F1
#
_cell.length_a   1.000
_cell.length_b   1.000
_cell.length_c   1.000
_cell.angle_alpha   90.00
_cell.angle_beta   90.00
_cell.angle_gamma   90.00
#
_symmetry.space_group_name_H-M   'P 1'
#
loop_
_entity.id
_entity.type
_entity.pdbx_description
1 polymer ?
#
loop_
_entity_poly.entity_id
_entity_poly.type
_entity_poly.pdbx_seq_one_letter_code
_entity_poly.pdbx_strand_id
1 'polypeptide(L)'
;MAQEFRKAETSWVPAAERGATRIADRVVAKIAARAAREALDDEQEASGTPRVGRDPRAKIAVRRPPDRNGLNGEARVVVAVELPYPCDIGARCGTVRRRVVSRVRELAGMAVRQVTVEVTRLHTGPSGGRSGGRVR
;
A
#
# COMPACT_ATOMS: atom_id res chain seq x y z
N MET A 1 -28.91 24.03 -50.26
CA MET A 1 -27.46 24.19 -50.08
C MET A 1 -27.09 23.67 -48.69
N ALA A 2 -26.50 22.48 -48.64
CA ALA A 2 -26.22 21.76 -47.40
C ALA A 2 -25.00 22.38 -46.71
N GLN A 3 -25.15 22.74 -45.43
CA GLN A 3 -24.06 23.24 -44.61
C GLN A 3 -23.14 22.08 -44.24
N GLU A 4 -21.90 22.18 -44.69
CA GLU A 4 -20.80 21.29 -44.31
C GLU A 4 -20.41 21.59 -42.85
N PHE A 5 -20.80 20.70 -41.94
CA PHE A 5 -20.43 20.79 -40.53
C PHE A 5 -18.92 20.56 -40.40
N ARG A 6 -18.18 21.67 -40.26
CA ARG A 6 -16.73 21.70 -40.03
C ARG A 6 -16.40 20.86 -38.78
N LYS A 7 -15.86 19.66 -39.01
CA LYS A 7 -15.46 18.73 -37.95
C LYS A 7 -14.35 19.39 -37.14
N ALA A 8 -14.59 19.65 -35.85
CA ALA A 8 -13.57 20.19 -34.97
C ALA A 8 -12.41 19.19 -34.87
N GLU A 9 -11.29 19.51 -35.52
CA GLU A 9 -10.03 18.79 -35.34
C GLU A 9 -9.57 19.00 -33.90
N THR A 10 -9.92 18.04 -33.05
CA THR A 10 -9.30 17.93 -31.74
C THR A 10 -7.83 17.61 -32.00
N SER A 11 -6.94 18.59 -31.84
CA SER A 11 -5.50 18.40 -31.95
C SER A 11 -5.03 17.52 -30.79
N TRP A 12 -5.15 16.21 -30.97
CA TRP A 12 -4.66 15.24 -30.01
C TRP A 12 -3.13 15.23 -30.09
N VAL A 13 -2.48 15.85 -29.09
CA VAL A 13 -1.03 15.75 -28.92
C VAL A 13 -0.66 14.25 -28.84
N PRO A 14 0.26 13.74 -29.67
CA PRO A 14 0.69 12.35 -29.60
C PRO A 14 1.17 11.96 -28.19
N ALA A 15 1.00 10.69 -27.80
CA ALA A 15 1.27 10.25 -26.42
C ALA A 15 2.71 10.53 -25.96
N ALA A 16 3.68 10.44 -26.88
CA ALA A 16 5.09 10.72 -26.60
C ALA A 16 5.40 12.21 -26.36
N GLU A 17 4.52 13.11 -26.80
CA GLU A 17 4.71 14.57 -26.75
C GLU A 17 4.02 15.22 -25.54
N ARG A 18 3.20 14.46 -24.79
CA ARG A 18 2.49 14.93 -23.58
C ARG A 18 3.37 15.10 -22.34
N GLY A 19 4.64 14.70 -22.40
CA GLY A 19 5.56 14.69 -21.25
C GLY A 19 5.55 13.37 -20.48
N ALA A 20 6.26 13.33 -19.34
CA ALA A 20 6.47 12.11 -18.56
C ALA A 20 6.04 12.30 -17.09
N THR A 21 5.39 11.28 -16.53
CA THR A 21 5.02 11.25 -15.10
C THR A 21 6.23 10.84 -14.27
N ARG A 22 6.61 11.67 -13.29
CA ARG A 22 7.61 11.32 -12.28
C ARG A 22 6.96 11.13 -10.92
N ILE A 23 7.10 9.92 -10.37
CA ILE A 23 6.63 9.57 -9.03
C ILE A 23 7.82 9.69 -8.08
N ALA A 24 7.74 10.62 -7.14
CA ALA A 24 8.75 10.77 -6.11
C ALA A 24 8.66 9.64 -5.08
N ASP A 25 9.80 9.26 -4.49
CA ASP A 25 9.92 8.25 -3.44
C ASP A 25 8.89 8.46 -2.30
N ARG A 26 8.69 9.71 -1.87
CA ARG A 26 7.71 10.07 -0.85
C ARG A 26 6.28 9.64 -1.19
N VAL A 27 5.91 9.62 -2.47
CA VAL A 27 4.59 9.21 -2.94
C VAL A 27 4.47 7.68 -2.90
N VAL A 28 5.53 6.97 -3.28
CA VAL A 28 5.59 5.50 -3.15
C VAL A 28 5.45 5.08 -1.69
N ALA A 29 6.12 5.79 -0.77
CA ALA A 29 5.96 5.57 0.67
C ALA A 29 4.50 5.79 1.12
N LYS A 30 3.81 6.84 0.63
CA LYS A 30 2.39 7.07 0.93
C LYS A 30 1.49 5.95 0.38
N ILE A 31 1.75 5.48 -0.83
CA ILE A 31 1.03 4.36 -1.44
C ILE A 31 1.19 3.11 -0.58
N ALA A 32 2.43 2.79 -0.15
CA ALA A 32 2.70 1.64 0.70
C ALA A 32 2.01 1.73 2.06
N ALA A 33 2.07 2.90 2.73
CA ALA A 33 1.38 3.12 4.00
C ALA A 33 -0.15 2.98 3.86
N ARG A 34 -0.72 3.52 2.77
CA ARG A 34 -2.15 3.39 2.46
C ARG A 34 -2.55 1.94 2.19
N ALA A 35 -1.77 1.22 1.39
CA ALA A 35 -2.02 -0.18 1.06
C ALA A 35 -1.93 -1.08 2.31
N ALA A 36 -0.98 -0.82 3.20
CA ALA A 36 -0.89 -1.52 4.47
C ALA A 36 -2.10 -1.25 5.37
N ARG A 37 -2.59 0.00 5.41
CA ARG A 37 -3.80 0.38 6.14
C ARG A 37 -5.02 -0.37 5.61
N GLU A 38 -5.23 -0.35 4.29
CA GLU A 38 -6.35 -1.07 3.65
C GLU A 38 -6.32 -2.56 3.97
N ALA A 39 -5.14 -3.20 3.89
CA ALA A 39 -5.00 -4.61 4.24
C ALA A 39 -5.40 -4.92 5.70
N LEU A 40 -5.10 -4.03 6.63
CA LEU A 40 -5.44 -4.21 8.05
C LEU A 40 -6.91 -3.90 8.33
N ASP A 41 -7.46 -2.90 7.66
CA ASP A 41 -8.88 -2.53 7.77
C ASP A 41 -9.78 -3.66 7.20
N ASP A 42 -9.43 -4.23 6.03
CA ASP A 42 -10.17 -5.36 5.42
C ASP A 42 -10.19 -6.60 6.34
N GLU A 43 -9.06 -6.93 6.97
CA GLU A 43 -8.95 -8.05 7.92
C GLU A 43 -9.74 -7.78 9.22
N GLN A 44 -9.84 -6.52 9.63
CA GLN A 44 -10.62 -6.11 10.80
C GLN A 44 -12.12 -6.22 10.53
N GLU A 45 -12.58 -5.79 9.37
CA GLU A 45 -13.95 -5.96 8.92
C GLU A 45 -14.32 -7.44 8.86
N ALA A 46 -13.45 -8.28 8.29
CA ALA A 46 -13.67 -9.74 8.23
C ALA A 46 -13.72 -10.39 9.62
N SER A 47 -12.97 -9.88 10.59
CA SER A 47 -12.89 -10.41 11.96
C SER A 47 -13.86 -9.75 12.94
N GLY A 48 -14.59 -8.71 12.55
CA GLY A 48 -15.48 -7.93 13.43
C GLY A 48 -14.77 -7.24 14.61
N THR A 49 -13.44 -7.07 14.54
CA THR A 49 -12.64 -6.49 15.65
C THR A 49 -12.39 -5.01 15.39
N PRO A 50 -12.57 -4.11 16.37
CA PRO A 50 -12.33 -2.69 16.19
C PRO A 50 -10.87 -2.40 15.83
N ARG A 51 -10.65 -1.32 15.06
CA ARG A 51 -9.31 -0.88 14.70
C ARG A 51 -8.53 -0.47 15.93
N VAL A 52 -7.34 -1.03 16.09
CA VAL A 52 -6.44 -0.70 17.19
C VAL A 52 -5.10 -0.23 16.67
N GLY A 53 -4.55 0.80 17.31
CA GLY A 53 -3.23 1.32 17.02
C GLY A 53 -3.20 2.49 16.04
N ARG A 54 -1.99 2.99 15.81
CA ARG A 54 -1.71 4.12 14.93
C ARG A 54 -1.76 3.70 13.46
N ASP A 55 -2.00 4.67 12.58
CA ASP A 55 -1.84 4.46 11.14
C ASP A 55 -0.44 3.92 10.78
N PRO A 56 -0.37 2.90 9.89
CA PRO A 56 0.88 2.36 9.39
C PRO A 56 1.78 3.46 8.82
N ARG A 57 3.08 3.35 9.08
CA ARG A 57 4.10 4.24 8.52
C ARG A 57 4.96 3.45 7.57
N ALA A 58 5.31 4.01 6.42
CA ALA A 58 6.18 3.36 5.46
C ALA A 58 7.40 4.22 5.15
N LYS A 59 8.54 3.55 4.97
CA LYS A 59 9.79 4.08 4.44
C LYS A 59 10.12 3.33 3.15
N ILE A 60 10.75 4.03 2.22
CA ILE A 60 11.09 3.50 0.90
C ILE A 60 12.59 3.68 0.66
N ALA A 61 13.20 2.68 0.04
CA ALA A 61 14.51 2.79 -0.56
C ALA A 61 14.41 2.34 -2.02
N VAL A 62 14.49 3.28 -2.95
CA VAL A 62 14.46 3.00 -4.39
C VAL A 62 15.85 2.58 -4.84
N ARG A 63 15.95 1.39 -5.44
CA ARG A 63 17.20 0.87 -6.01
C ARG A 63 17.40 1.29 -7.45
N ARG A 64 16.31 1.28 -8.21
CA ARG A 64 16.28 1.68 -9.60
C ARG A 64 15.07 2.59 -9.81
N PRO A 65 15.27 3.86 -10.20
CA PRO A 65 14.14 4.72 -10.56
C PRO A 65 13.42 4.16 -11.80
N PRO A 66 12.10 4.35 -11.91
CA PRO A 66 11.35 3.92 -13.09
C PRO A 66 11.86 4.61 -14.36
N ASP A 67 11.74 3.91 -15.50
CA ASP A 67 12.13 4.43 -16.80
C ASP A 67 11.20 5.56 -17.28
N ARG A 68 11.47 6.14 -18.46
CA ARG A 68 10.64 7.22 -19.03
C ARG A 68 9.18 6.83 -19.23
N ASN A 69 8.90 5.54 -19.37
CA ASN A 69 7.55 5.02 -19.53
C ASN A 69 6.88 4.73 -18.18
N GLY A 70 7.57 5.02 -17.06
CA GLY A 70 7.10 4.71 -15.71
C GLY A 70 7.19 3.22 -15.36
N LEU A 71 7.86 2.43 -16.20
CA LEU A 71 7.95 0.98 -16.06
C LEU A 71 9.33 0.60 -15.49
N ASN A 72 9.45 -0.61 -14.94
CA ASN A 72 10.74 -1.21 -14.53
C ASN A 72 11.49 -0.55 -13.36
N GLY A 73 10.81 0.20 -12.49
CA GLY A 73 11.40 0.67 -11.24
C GLY A 73 11.57 -0.46 -10.21
N GLU A 74 12.63 -0.43 -9.39
CA GLU A 74 12.84 -1.40 -8.30
C GLU A 74 12.88 -0.70 -6.94
N ALA A 75 12.01 -1.14 -6.02
CA ALA A 75 11.93 -0.58 -4.67
C ALA A 75 12.06 -1.64 -3.56
N ARG A 76 12.62 -1.22 -2.42
CA ARG A 76 12.54 -1.91 -1.14
C ARG A 76 11.67 -1.09 -0.20
N VAL A 77 10.67 -1.73 0.39
CA VAL A 77 9.69 -1.08 1.26
C VAL A 77 9.88 -1.59 2.68
N VAL A 78 9.89 -0.68 3.65
CA VAL A 78 9.78 -1.00 5.07
C VAL A 78 8.49 -0.40 5.57
N VAL A 79 7.62 -1.21 6.17
CA VAL A 79 6.32 -0.76 6.70
C VAL A 79 6.26 -1.08 8.19
N ALA A 80 6.14 -0.06 9.01
CA ALA A 80 5.87 -0.17 10.43
C ALA A 80 4.36 -0.26 10.67
N VAL A 81 3.92 -1.32 11.34
CA VAL A 81 2.51 -1.61 11.66
C VAL A 81 2.34 -1.86 13.14
N GLU A 82 1.15 -1.54 13.64
CA GLU A 82 0.69 -1.92 14.97
C GLU A 82 -0.46 -2.93 14.80
N LEU A 83 -0.46 -4.01 15.57
CA LEU A 83 -1.41 -5.11 15.43
C LEU A 83 -2.12 -5.40 16.77
N PRO A 84 -3.38 -5.87 16.76
CA PRO A 84 -4.02 -6.35 17.98
C PRO A 84 -3.46 -7.70 18.43
N TYR A 85 -3.68 -8.05 19.69
CA TYR A 85 -3.33 -9.34 20.28
C TYR A 85 -4.50 -9.87 21.11
N PRO A 86 -4.84 -11.17 21.01
CA PRO A 86 -4.20 -12.20 20.18
C PRO A 86 -4.59 -12.12 18.69
N CYS A 87 -3.62 -12.35 17.80
CA CYS A 87 -3.86 -12.53 16.36
C CYS A 87 -2.76 -13.37 15.71
N ASP A 88 -3.01 -13.95 14.53
CA ASP A 88 -1.96 -14.53 13.70
C ASP A 88 -1.13 -13.41 13.03
N ILE A 89 0.00 -13.08 13.66
CA ILE A 89 0.92 -12.04 13.19
C ILE A 89 1.48 -12.40 11.80
N GLY A 90 1.77 -13.67 11.56
CA GLY A 90 2.35 -14.15 10.30
C GLY A 90 1.38 -13.98 9.14
N ALA A 91 0.13 -14.42 9.34
CA ALA A 91 -0.93 -14.26 8.34
C ALA A 91 -1.20 -12.78 8.03
N ARG A 92 -1.36 -11.93 9.05
CA ARG A 92 -1.62 -10.49 8.88
C ARG A 92 -0.47 -9.78 8.17
N CYS A 93 0.77 -10.02 8.59
CA CYS A 93 1.94 -9.47 7.91
C CYS A 93 2.04 -9.99 6.47
N GLY A 94 1.65 -11.24 6.21
CA GLY A 94 1.54 -11.82 4.88
C GLY A 94 0.54 -11.06 3.99
N THR A 95 -0.67 -10.79 4.51
CA THR A 95 -1.69 -10.00 3.81
C THR A 95 -1.18 -8.59 3.50
N VAL A 96 -0.58 -7.91 4.48
CA VAL A 96 0.03 -6.58 4.29
C VAL A 96 1.10 -6.61 3.19
N ARG A 97 2.03 -7.59 3.21
CA ARG A 97 3.07 -7.72 2.18
C ARG A 97 2.46 -7.87 0.79
N ARG A 98 1.47 -8.77 0.62
CA ARG A 98 0.80 -8.98 -0.66
C ARG A 98 0.12 -7.71 -1.17
N ARG A 99 -0.61 -7.02 -0.30
CA ARG A 99 -1.34 -5.80 -0.66
C ARG A 99 -0.40 -4.66 -1.07
N VAL A 100 0.68 -4.45 -0.32
CA VAL A 100 1.68 -3.43 -0.64
C VAL A 100 2.36 -3.69 -1.98
N VAL A 101 2.78 -4.93 -2.25
CA VAL A 101 3.39 -5.30 -3.54
C VAL A 101 2.42 -5.04 -4.69
N SER A 102 1.16 -5.47 -4.54
CA SER A 102 0.13 -5.27 -5.56
C SER A 102 -0.10 -3.78 -5.85
N ARG A 103 -0.34 -2.98 -4.81
CA ARG A 103 -0.70 -1.57 -4.97
C ARG A 103 0.43 -0.70 -5.48
N VAL A 104 1.67 -0.95 -5.04
CA VAL A 104 2.85 -0.23 -5.55
C VAL A 104 3.10 -0.57 -7.01
N ARG A 105 2.92 -1.83 -7.42
CA ARG A 105 3.04 -2.21 -8.82
C ARG A 105 1.97 -1.53 -9.69
N GLU A 106 0.72 -1.55 -9.24
CA GLU A 106 -0.41 -0.99 -9.96
C GLU A 106 -0.32 0.54 -10.10
N LEU A 107 -0.02 1.25 -9.01
CA LEU A 107 -0.08 2.72 -9.00
C LEU A 107 1.24 3.40 -9.34
N ALA A 108 2.38 2.75 -9.09
CA ALA A 108 3.70 3.35 -9.30
C ALA A 108 4.49 2.70 -10.44
N GLY A 109 4.02 1.60 -11.03
CA GLY A 109 4.76 0.87 -12.07
C GLY A 109 6.09 0.27 -11.57
N MET A 110 6.24 0.14 -10.25
CA MET A 110 7.49 -0.33 -9.62
C MET A 110 7.36 -1.78 -9.14
N ALA A 111 8.36 -2.59 -9.46
CA ALA A 111 8.56 -3.90 -8.88
C ALA A 111 9.12 -3.76 -7.44
N VAL A 112 8.46 -4.40 -6.48
CA VAL A 112 8.90 -4.41 -5.09
C VAL A 112 9.66 -5.71 -4.82
N ARG A 113 10.98 -5.61 -4.63
CA ARG A 113 11.83 -6.81 -4.40
C ARG A 113 11.75 -7.33 -2.98
N GLN A 114 11.58 -6.44 -2.03
CA GLN A 114 11.56 -6.76 -0.61
C GLN A 114 10.57 -5.86 0.10
N VAL A 115 9.71 -6.47 0.91
CA VAL A 115 8.85 -5.80 1.87
C VAL A 115 9.21 -6.31 3.25
N THR A 116 9.73 -5.43 4.10
CA THR A 116 9.94 -5.69 5.51
C THR A 116 8.77 -5.10 6.28
N VAL A 117 8.07 -5.93 7.07
CA VAL A 117 7.00 -5.47 7.95
C VAL A 117 7.55 -5.46 9.38
N GLU A 118 7.65 -4.28 9.96
CA GLU A 118 8.10 -4.05 11.33
C GLU A 118 6.86 -3.93 12.22
N VAL A 119 6.67 -4.89 13.13
CA VAL A 119 5.60 -4.80 14.13
C VAL A 119 6.12 -3.99 15.31
N THR A 120 5.69 -2.73 15.41
CA THR A 120 6.22 -1.80 16.43
C THR A 120 5.47 -1.90 17.76
N ARG A 121 4.20 -2.32 17.73
CA ARG A 121 3.39 -2.47 18.93
C ARG A 121 2.32 -3.54 18.74
N LEU A 122 2.11 -4.33 19.78
CA LEU A 122 1.00 -5.27 19.91
C LEU A 122 0.00 -4.72 20.92
N HIS A 123 -1.27 -4.61 20.53
CA HIS A 123 -2.33 -4.05 21.36
C HIS A 123 -3.23 -5.15 21.88
N THR A 124 -3.17 -5.42 23.18
CA THR A 124 -4.20 -6.22 23.84
C THR A 124 -5.48 -5.39 23.92
N GLY A 125 -6.61 -5.92 23.43
CA GLY A 125 -7.90 -5.28 23.71
C GLY A 125 -8.12 -5.14 25.24
N PRO A 126 -9.01 -4.25 25.70
CA PRO A 126 -9.47 -4.30 27.08
C PRO A 126 -10.08 -5.69 27.28
N SER A 127 -9.34 -6.55 27.98
CA SER A 127 -9.75 -7.91 28.28
C SER A 127 -11.07 -7.85 29.03
N GLY A 128 -12.17 -8.16 28.35
CA GLY A 128 -13.40 -8.57 29.00
C GLY A 128 -13.14 -9.91 29.70
N GLY A 129 -12.73 -9.83 30.98
CA GLY A 129 -12.91 -10.87 32.00
C GLY A 129 -12.33 -12.28 31.75
N ARG A 130 -11.21 -12.55 32.43
CA ARG A 130 -10.86 -13.81 33.13
C ARG A 130 -10.88 -15.15 32.35
N SER A 131 -9.68 -15.72 32.19
CA SER A 131 -9.39 -17.06 32.73
C SER A 131 -7.91 -17.14 33.12
N GLY A 132 -7.61 -16.63 34.31
CA GLY A 132 -6.35 -16.95 35.00
C GLY A 132 -6.35 -18.43 35.38
N GLY A 133 -5.88 -19.27 34.46
CA GLY A 133 -5.49 -20.65 34.74
C GLY A 133 -4.20 -20.63 35.56
N ARG A 134 -4.33 -20.76 36.87
CA ARG A 134 -3.22 -20.95 37.81
C ARG A 134 -2.54 -22.27 37.45
N VAL A 135 -1.34 -22.21 36.88
CA VAL A 135 -0.45 -23.37 36.77
C VAL A 135 0.07 -23.67 38.17
N ARG A 136 -0.25 -24.86 38.68
CA ARG A 136 0.39 -25.48 39.84
C ARG A 136 1.58 -26.30 39.35
#